data_AF-A0A7Y2X4W6-F1
#
_entry.id   AF-A0A7Y2X4W6-F1
#
_cell.length_a   1.000
_cell.length_b   1.000
_cell.length_c   1.000
_cell.angle_alpha   90.00
_cell.angle_beta   90.00
_cell.angle_gamma   90.00
#
_symmetry.space_group_name_H-M   'P 1'
#
loop_
_entity.id
_entity.type
_entity.pdbx_description
1 polymer ?
#
loop_
_entity_poly.entity_id
_entity_poly.type
_entity_poly.pdbx_seq_one_letter_code
_entity_poly.pdbx_strand_id
1 'polypeptide(L)' 'ANIVILSTMKAFEKQLPAEKFLRIHKSYIVNLEKIEKFNSKNVEVSGRSIPLSRNKKTELAEALSNV' A
#
# COMPACT_ATOMS: atom_id res chain seq x y z
N ALA A 1 -4.97 -9.59 -17.05
CA ALA A 1 -3.84 -9.05 -17.84
C ALA A 1 -2.69 -8.73 -16.89
N ASN A 2 -1.50 -9.27 -17.12
CA ASN A 2 -0.30 -8.86 -16.39
C ASN A 2 0.33 -7.68 -17.14
N ILE A 3 0.48 -6.54 -16.47
CA ILE A 3 1.11 -5.35 -17.05
C ILE A 3 2.48 -5.22 -16.40
N VAL A 4 3.53 -5.22 -17.21
CA VAL A 4 4.93 -5.06 -16.75
C VAL A 4 5.40 -3.70 -17.24
N ILE A 5 5.84 -2.84 -16.32
CA ILE A 5 6.26 -1.46 -16.62
C ILE A 5 7.69 -1.29 -16.12
N LEU A 6 8.58 -0.82 -17.00
CA LEU A 6 9.94 -0.44 -16.63
C LEU A 6 9.91 0.95 -15.98
N SER A 7 9.68 0.99 -14.68
CA SER A 7 9.72 2.24 -13.90
C SER A 7 10.13 1.97 -12.47
N THR A 8 10.66 3.00 -11.82
CA THR A 8 11.08 2.90 -10.43
C THR A 8 9.88 3.03 -9.50
N MET A 9 9.91 2.33 -8.36
CA MET A 9 8.85 2.45 -7.34
C MET A 9 8.68 3.89 -6.84
N LYS A 10 9.76 4.68 -6.81
CA LYS A 10 9.72 6.11 -6.46
C LYS A 10 9.00 6.97 -7.50
N ALA A 11 9.14 6.66 -8.79
CA ALA A 11 8.42 7.38 -9.84
C ALA A 11 6.91 7.11 -9.74
N PHE A 12 6.53 5.85 -9.49
CA PHE A 12 5.14 5.50 -9.21
C PHE A 12 4.60 6.19 -7.97
N GLU A 13 5.36 6.20 -6.87
CA GLU A 13 4.99 6.91 -5.64
C GLU A 13 4.74 8.41 -5.87
N LYS A 14 5.45 9.05 -6.81
CA LYS A 14 5.21 10.45 -7.19
C LYS A 14 4.04 10.66 -8.15
N GLN A 15 3.76 9.70 -9.02
CA GLN A 15 2.64 9.80 -9.97
C GLN A 15 1.31 9.41 -9.33
N LEU A 16 1.34 8.56 -8.29
CA LEU A 16 0.16 8.13 -7.57
C LEU A 16 -0.19 9.17 -6.49
N PRO A 17 -1.47 9.52 -6.32
CA PRO A 17 -1.88 10.42 -5.26
C PRO A 17 -1.61 9.78 -3.89
N ALA A 18 -0.75 10.42 -3.11
CA ALA A 18 -0.32 9.94 -1.78
C ALA A 18 -1.48 9.82 -0.77
N GLU A 19 -2.58 10.52 -1.02
CA GLU A 19 -3.82 10.43 -0.24
C GLU A 19 -4.53 9.07 -0.39
N LYS A 20 -4.41 8.44 -1.57
CA LYS A 20 -5.08 7.17 -1.88
C LYS A 20 -4.11 6.00 -1.91
N PHE A 21 -2.84 6.24 -2.21
CA PHE A 21 -1.84 5.20 -2.35
C PHE A 21 -0.77 5.33 -1.29
N LEU A 22 -0.60 4.26 -0.52
CA LEU A 22 0.45 4.14 0.46
C LEU A 22 1.39 3.01 0.10
N ARG A 23 2.68 3.32 0.12
CA ARG A 23 3.70 2.29 0.03
C ARG A 23 3.79 1.58 1.37
N ILE A 24 3.46 0.30 1.44
CA ILE A 24 3.48 -0.50 2.69
C ILE A 24 4.73 -1.38 2.83
N HIS A 25 5.46 -1.57 1.74
CA HIS A 25 6.69 -2.34 1.69
C HIS A 25 7.67 -1.72 0.69
N LYS A 26 8.96 -2.09 0.74
CA LYS A 26 9.93 -1.63 -0.26
C LYS A 26 9.56 -2.03 -1.70
N SER A 27 8.72 -3.04 -1.87
CA SER A 27 8.31 -3.59 -3.16
C SER A 27 6.81 -3.48 -3.44
N TYR A 28 6.01 -2.95 -2.51
CA TYR A 28 4.55 -2.95 -2.62
C TYR A 28 3.95 -1.59 -2.28
N ILE A 29 3.08 -1.13 -3.17
CA ILE A 29 2.22 0.04 -3.01
C ILE A 29 0.78 -0.46 -3.04
N VAL A 30 -0.02 -0.03 -2.08
CA VAL A 30 -1.43 -0.41 -1.95
C VAL A 30 -2.31 0.82 -1.96
N ASN A 31 -3.54 0.64 -2.42
CA ASN A 31 -4.57 1.67 -2.34
C ASN A 31 -5.29 1.53 -1.00
N LEU A 32 -5.31 2.60 -0.21
CA LEU A 32 -5.93 2.71 1.11
C LEU A 32 -7.46 2.53 1.05
N GLU A 33 -8.13 3.08 0.04
CA GLU A 33 -9.59 2.99 -0.13
C GLU A 33 -10.07 1.56 -0.45
N LYS A 34 -9.16 0.70 -0.94
CA LYS A 34 -9.45 -0.68 -1.31
C LYS A 34 -9.05 -1.69 -0.25
N ILE A 35 -8.53 -1.23 0.89
CA ILE A 35 -8.15 -2.10 2.01
C ILE A 35 -9.42 -2.57 2.68
N GLU A 36 -9.62 -3.89 2.72
CA GLU A 36 -10.76 -4.48 3.42
C GLU A 36 -10.39 -4.80 4.87
N LYS A 37 -9.19 -5.35 5.06
CA LYS A 37 -8.65 -5.70 6.38
C LYS A 37 -7.17 -5.44 6.42
N PHE A 38 -6.65 -5.13 7.59
CA PHE A 38 -5.22 -5.12 7.82
C PHE A 38 -4.92 -5.77 9.16
N ASN A 39 -3.83 -6.51 9.21
CA ASN A 39 -3.27 -7.11 10.41
C ASN A 39 -1.90 -6.47 10.65
N SER A 40 -1.36 -6.63 11.86
CA SER A 40 -0.05 -6.11 12.25
C SER A 40 1.12 -6.60 11.37
N LYS A 41 0.90 -7.64 10.56
CA LYS A 41 1.91 -8.24 9.68
C LYS A 41 1.55 -8.18 8.19
N ASN A 42 0.26 -8.14 7.84
CA ASN A 42 -0.21 -8.27 6.47
C ASN A 42 -1.41 -7.35 6.23
N VAL A 43 -1.54 -6.79 5.04
CA VAL A 43 -2.71 -6.04 4.58
C VAL A 43 -3.49 -6.89 3.60
N GLU A 44 -4.80 -6.98 3.76
CA GLU A 44 -5.71 -7.70 2.87
C GLU A 44 -6.44 -6.70 1.98
N VAL A 45 -6.17 -6.78 0.68
CA VAL A 45 -6.71 -5.88 -0.35
C VAL A 45 -7.37 -6.73 -1.43
N SER A 46 -8.68 -6.59 -1.61
CA SER A 46 -9.45 -7.34 -2.63
C SER A 46 -9.16 -8.85 -2.58
N GLY A 47 -9.19 -9.43 -1.37
CA GLY A 47 -8.90 -10.85 -1.13
C GLY A 47 -7.45 -11.30 -1.32
N ARG A 48 -6.48 -10.37 -1.47
CA ARG A 48 -5.04 -10.68 -1.52
C ARG A 48 -4.32 -10.17 -0.29
N SER A 49 -3.51 -11.04 0.32
CA SER A 49 -2.66 -10.68 1.46
C SER A 49 -1.30 -10.18 0.99
N ILE A 50 -0.95 -8.96 1.39
CA ILE A 50 0.31 -8.29 1.06
C ILE A 50 1.10 -8.07 2.36
N PRO A 51 2.39 -8.46 2.42
CA PRO A 51 3.19 -8.30 3.62
C PRO A 51 3.47 -6.83 3.94
N LEU A 52 3.27 -6.46 5.19
CA LEU A 52 3.48 -5.11 5.72
C LEU A 52 4.84 -5.05 6.43
N SER A 53 5.67 -4.05 6.10
CA SER A 53 6.88 -3.78 6.87
C SER A 53 6.52 -3.14 8.21
N ARG A 54 7.21 -3.55 9.30
CA ARG A 54 6.96 -3.06 10.66
C ARG A 54 7.03 -1.53 10.77
N ASN A 55 7.95 -0.90 10.06
CA ASN A 55 8.10 0.57 10.07
C ASN A 55 6.94 1.30 9.38
N LYS A 56 6.23 0.67 8.44
CA LYS A 56 5.13 1.30 7.69
C LYS A 56 3.76 0.98 8.28
N LYS A 57 3.71 0.25 9.41
CA LYS A 57 2.48 -0.04 10.14
C LYS A 57 1.86 1.23 10.71
N THR A 58 2.68 2.13 11.24
CA THR A 58 2.23 3.40 11.83
C THR A 58 1.62 4.29 10.76
N GLU A 59 2.33 4.49 9.63
CA GLU A 59 1.81 5.24 8.47
C GLU A 59 0.47 4.67 7.96
N LEU A 60 0.33 3.34 7.89
CA LEU A 60 -0.92 2.71 7.45
C LEU A 60 -2.06 2.90 8.44
N ALA A 61 -1.78 2.74 9.74
CA ALA A 61 -2.79 2.91 10.78
C ALA A 61 -3.27 4.37 10.88
N GLU A 62 -2.36 5.33 10.75
CA GLU A 62 -2.69 6.77 10.69
C GLU A 62 -3.51 7.10 9.45
N ALA A 63 -3.14 6.55 8.29
CA ALA A 63 -3.86 6.77 7.04
C ALA A 63 -5.30 6.20 7.07
N LEU A 64 -5.52 5.09 7.79
CA LEU A 64 -6.85 4.50 7.93
C LEU A 64 -7.69 5.14 9.06
N SER A 65 -7.05 5.76 10.05
CA SER A 65 -7.74 6.43 11.16
C SER A 65 -8.30 7.81 10.78
N ASN A 66 -7.87 8.38 9.66
CA ASN A 66 -8.34 9.66 9.13
C ASN A 66 -9.43 9.51 8.04
N VAL A 67 -10.07 8.34 7.95
CA VAL A 67 -11.25 8.10 7.11
C VAL A 67 -12.52 8.12 7.95
#